data_AF-A0A2N6EN02-F1
#
_entry.id   AF-A0A2N6EN02-F1
#
_cell.length_a   1.000
_cell.length_b   1.000
_cell.length_c   1.000
_cell.angle_alpha   90.00
_cell.angle_beta   90.00
_cell.angle_gamma   90.00
#
_symmetry.space_group_name_H-M   'P 1'
#
loop_
_entity.id
_entity.type
_entity.pdbx_description
1 polymer ?
#
loop_
_entity_poly.entity_id
_entity_poly.type
_entity_poly.pdbx_seq_one_letter_code
_entity_poly.pdbx_strand_id
1 'polypeptide(L)'
;MRRLKISHLTEYRFSNTVTLQPHQLLLRPREGPEVHIESSALTVFPANKVKWHRDALDNSMAVVEFLEPAQSLSIASEVVIQHYEENPLDFIVEDYAVNYPFQYGPLERAELQPFLQPVYPNSGEAMRNWLIQMGLDQPAMQTYVLLDQVCKDINRHFTYTVREEPGVQSPKQTIESHQGSCRDFSALFVEICRTLGLASRFVSGYAHL
;
A
#
# COMPACT_ATOMS: atom_id res chain seq x y z
N MET A 1 -11.73 -20.85 -6.03
CA MET A 1 -12.49 -19.60 -6.25
C MET A 1 -13.35 -19.25 -5.04
N ARG A 2 -13.22 -18.04 -4.51
CA ARG A 2 -14.02 -17.48 -3.41
C ARG A 2 -14.79 -16.26 -3.91
N ARG A 3 -16.09 -16.17 -3.62
CA ARG A 3 -16.89 -14.98 -3.90
C ARG A 3 -16.97 -14.11 -2.65
N LEU A 4 -16.47 -12.87 -2.73
CA LEU A 4 -16.41 -11.95 -1.59
C LEU A 4 -17.23 -10.70 -1.87
N LYS A 5 -17.96 -10.22 -0.86
CA LYS A 5 -18.63 -8.93 -0.88
C LYS A 5 -17.88 -7.97 0.04
N ILE A 6 -17.40 -6.88 -0.54
CA ILE A 6 -16.70 -5.79 0.13
C ILE A 6 -17.68 -4.64 0.29
N SER A 7 -17.93 -4.23 1.53
CA SER A 7 -18.75 -3.07 1.86
C SER A 7 -17.90 -2.05 2.59
N HIS A 8 -17.81 -0.83 2.05
CA HIS A 8 -17.08 0.29 2.61
C HIS A 8 -18.03 1.46 2.82
N LEU A 9 -18.01 2.05 4.01
CA LEU A 9 -18.72 3.29 4.31
C LEU A 9 -17.78 4.26 5.03
N THR A 10 -17.64 5.47 4.49
CA THR A 10 -16.99 6.59 5.18
C THR A 10 -18.01 7.72 5.32
N GLU A 11 -18.17 8.22 6.55
CA GLU A 11 -19.08 9.31 6.86
C GLU A 11 -18.36 10.42 7.60
N TYR A 12 -18.62 11.66 7.17
CA TYR A 12 -18.22 12.87 7.86
C TYR A 12 -19.45 13.67 8.24
N ARG A 13 -19.42 14.24 9.45
CA ARG A 13 -20.42 15.20 9.93
C ARG A 13 -19.69 16.47 10.34
N PHE A 14 -20.08 17.57 9.72
CA PHE A 14 -19.47 18.87 9.95
C PHE A 14 -20.35 19.69 10.90
N SER A 15 -19.72 20.49 11.75
CA SER A 15 -20.45 21.40 12.65
C SER A 15 -21.13 22.56 11.91
N ASN A 16 -20.68 22.86 10.69
CA ASN A 16 -21.21 23.92 9.82
C ASN A 16 -21.29 23.42 8.38
N THR A 17 -22.04 24.13 7.54
CA THR A 17 -22.07 23.88 6.09
C THR A 17 -20.70 24.18 5.48
N VAL A 18 -20.14 23.22 4.76
CA VAL A 18 -18.84 23.35 4.09
C VAL A 18 -18.96 23.17 2.59
N THR A 19 -18.07 23.82 1.84
CA THR A 19 -17.88 23.55 0.41
C THR A 19 -16.88 22.41 0.25
N LEU A 20 -17.34 21.27 -0.27
CA LEU A 20 -16.50 20.12 -0.54
C LEU A 20 -15.71 20.35 -1.83
N GLN A 21 -14.38 20.23 -1.75
CA GLN A 21 -13.50 20.25 -2.93
C GLN A 21 -13.52 18.89 -3.64
N PRO A 22 -13.03 18.79 -4.89
CA PRO A 22 -12.95 17.51 -5.59
C PRO A 22 -12.23 16.44 -4.77
N HIS A 23 -12.80 15.22 -4.73
CA HIS A 23 -12.20 14.07 -4.05
C HIS A 23 -11.68 13.05 -5.04
N GLN A 24 -10.62 12.34 -4.67
CA GLN A 24 -10.07 11.19 -5.38
C GLN A 24 -10.29 9.94 -4.54
N LEU A 25 -11.03 8.97 -5.08
CA LEU A 25 -11.42 7.75 -4.38
C LEU A 25 -10.80 6.52 -5.06
N LEU A 26 -10.05 5.75 -4.28
CA LEU A 26 -9.39 4.50 -4.67
C LEU A 26 -10.08 3.31 -3.97
N LEU A 27 -11.39 3.16 -4.22
CA LEU A 27 -12.25 2.20 -3.51
C LEU A 27 -12.68 0.99 -4.38
N ARG A 28 -12.31 1.00 -5.67
CA ARG A 28 -12.54 -0.14 -6.58
C ARG A 28 -11.24 -0.96 -6.67
N PRO A 29 -11.27 -2.26 -6.34
CA PRO A 29 -10.11 -3.15 -6.50
C PRO A 29 -9.59 -3.15 -7.94
N ARG A 30 -8.31 -3.53 -8.09
CA ARG A 30 -7.74 -3.83 -9.40
C ARG A 30 -8.28 -5.18 -9.88
N GLU A 31 -8.62 -5.24 -11.16
CA GLU A 31 -9.09 -6.45 -11.82
C GLU A 31 -7.94 -7.08 -12.60
N GLY A 32 -7.86 -8.40 -12.58
CA GLY A 32 -6.79 -9.17 -13.21
C GLY A 32 -7.11 -10.66 -13.26
N PRO A 33 -6.13 -11.53 -13.60
CA PRO A 33 -6.36 -12.97 -13.68
C PRO A 33 -6.86 -13.61 -12.37
N GLU A 34 -6.46 -13.06 -11.23
CA GLU A 34 -6.79 -13.61 -9.91
C GLU A 34 -8.02 -12.97 -9.27
N VAL A 35 -8.42 -11.78 -9.72
CA VAL A 35 -9.52 -11.00 -9.14
C VAL A 35 -10.42 -10.49 -10.26
N HIS A 36 -11.66 -10.97 -10.29
CA HIS A 36 -12.70 -10.48 -11.20
C HIS A 36 -13.78 -9.73 -10.42
N ILE A 37 -14.21 -8.58 -10.93
CA ILE A 37 -15.25 -7.77 -10.32
C ILE A 37 -16.59 -8.16 -10.94
N GLU A 38 -17.42 -8.83 -10.16
CA GLU A 38 -18.78 -9.24 -10.56
C GLU A 38 -19.72 -8.02 -10.57
N SER A 39 -19.61 -7.16 -9.56
CA SER A 39 -20.39 -5.91 -9.49
C SER A 39 -19.68 -4.86 -8.67
N SER A 40 -19.87 -3.58 -8.99
CA SER A 40 -19.32 -2.44 -8.24
C SER A 40 -20.33 -1.31 -8.23
N ALA A 41 -20.64 -0.78 -7.05
CA ALA A 41 -21.51 0.38 -6.87
C ALA A 41 -20.83 1.39 -5.96
N LEU A 42 -20.84 2.66 -6.37
CA LEU A 42 -20.35 3.79 -5.58
C LEU A 42 -21.49 4.78 -5.40
N THR A 43 -21.91 5.00 -4.16
CA THR A 43 -22.93 5.96 -3.77
C THR A 43 -22.29 7.06 -2.96
N VAL A 44 -22.45 8.31 -3.39
CA VAL A 44 -21.86 9.47 -2.71
C VAL A 44 -22.93 10.52 -2.46
N PHE A 45 -22.91 11.11 -1.27
CA PHE A 45 -23.74 12.23 -0.84
C PHE A 45 -22.82 13.37 -0.33
N PRO A 46 -23.07 14.66 -0.62
CA PRO A 46 -24.23 15.28 -1.27
C PRO A 46 -24.23 15.17 -2.80
N ALA A 47 -25.10 15.90 -3.51
CA ALA A 47 -25.17 15.86 -4.98
C ALA A 47 -23.80 16.09 -5.64
N ASN A 48 -23.44 15.21 -6.57
CA ASN A 48 -22.09 15.16 -7.13
C ASN A 48 -22.08 14.63 -8.58
N LYS A 49 -20.92 14.75 -9.22
CA LYS A 49 -20.58 14.09 -10.48
C LYS A 49 -19.37 13.20 -10.25
N VAL A 50 -19.46 11.94 -10.67
CA VAL A 50 -18.35 10.98 -10.60
C VAL A 50 -17.79 10.76 -11.99
N LYS A 51 -16.46 10.84 -12.11
CA LYS A 51 -15.72 10.43 -13.32
C LYS A 51 -14.67 9.39 -12.95
N TRP A 52 -14.69 8.26 -13.66
CA TRP A 52 -13.69 7.21 -13.50
C TRP A 52 -12.57 7.38 -14.51
N HIS A 53 -11.34 7.17 -14.05
CA HIS A 53 -10.18 7.01 -14.93
C HIS A 53 -9.14 6.10 -14.27
N ARG A 54 -8.11 5.75 -15.03
CA ARG A 54 -6.95 5.02 -14.53
C ARG A 54 -5.77 5.96 -14.39
N ASP A 55 -5.05 5.88 -13.27
CA ASP A 55 -3.82 6.64 -13.06
C ASP A 55 -2.62 5.97 -13.77
N ALA A 56 -1.42 6.56 -13.62
CA ALA A 56 -0.21 6.05 -14.25
C ALA A 56 0.23 4.65 -13.74
N LEU A 57 -0.31 4.21 -12.60
CA LEU A 57 -0.04 2.89 -12.02
C LEU A 57 -1.17 1.89 -12.31
N ASP A 58 -2.13 2.28 -13.15
CA ASP A 58 -3.32 1.50 -13.51
C ASP A 58 -4.32 1.30 -12.35
N ASN A 59 -4.31 2.19 -11.35
CA ASN A 59 -5.32 2.18 -10.29
C ASN A 59 -6.64 2.74 -10.81
N SER A 60 -7.76 2.12 -10.42
CA SER A 60 -9.10 2.62 -10.74
C SER A 60 -9.48 3.75 -9.79
N MET A 61 -9.40 5.00 -10.27
CA MET A 61 -9.67 6.19 -9.47
C MET A 61 -10.98 6.87 -9.89
N ALA A 62 -11.87 7.08 -8.92
CA ALA A 62 -13.04 7.93 -9.09
C ALA A 62 -12.72 9.36 -8.64
N VAL A 63 -12.94 10.33 -9.52
CA VAL A 63 -12.93 11.76 -9.19
C VAL A 63 -14.36 12.19 -8.94
N VAL A 64 -14.61 12.75 -7.75
CA VAL A 64 -15.93 13.22 -7.34
C VAL A 64 -15.90 14.74 -7.24
N GLU A 65 -16.71 15.39 -8.07
CA GLU A 65 -16.94 16.84 -8.01
C GLU A 65 -18.30 17.10 -7.34
N PHE A 66 -18.31 17.84 -6.24
CA PHE A 66 -19.55 18.16 -5.51
C PHE A 66 -20.24 19.38 -6.10
N LEU A 67 -21.57 19.34 -6.16
CA LEU A 67 -22.40 20.37 -6.80
C LEU A 67 -23.01 21.35 -5.79
N GLU A 68 -22.98 21.00 -4.50
CA GLU A 68 -23.60 21.77 -3.43
C GLU A 68 -22.78 21.70 -2.13
N PRO A 69 -22.82 22.76 -1.29
CA PRO A 69 -22.31 22.69 0.07
C PRO A 69 -23.14 21.72 0.94
N ALA A 70 -22.53 21.10 1.94
CA ALA A 70 -23.22 20.19 2.83
C ALA A 70 -22.69 20.22 4.26
N GLN A 71 -23.49 19.71 5.19
CA GLN A 71 -23.11 19.47 6.59
C GLN A 71 -22.71 18.02 6.85
N SER A 72 -22.82 17.15 5.85
CA SER A 72 -22.33 15.79 5.90
C SER A 72 -21.83 15.33 4.54
N LEU A 73 -20.94 14.35 4.56
CA LEU A 73 -20.43 13.63 3.40
C LEU A 73 -20.55 12.15 3.70
N SER A 74 -21.14 11.39 2.78
CA SER A 74 -21.20 9.93 2.85
C SER A 74 -20.64 9.34 1.56
N ILE A 75 -19.72 8.39 1.69
CA ILE A 75 -19.10 7.66 0.59
C ILE A 75 -19.29 6.18 0.89
N ALA A 76 -20.18 5.53 0.14
CA ALA A 76 -20.46 4.12 0.24
C ALA A 76 -20.00 3.39 -1.03
N SER A 77 -19.17 2.37 -0.88
CA SER A 77 -18.73 1.49 -1.96
C SER A 77 -19.14 0.06 -1.64
N GLU A 78 -19.80 -0.60 -2.60
CA GLU A 78 -20.10 -2.03 -2.53
C GLU A 78 -19.51 -2.71 -3.76
N VAL A 79 -18.64 -3.69 -3.53
CA VAL A 79 -17.98 -4.45 -4.60
C VAL A 79 -18.14 -5.94 -4.32
N VAL A 80 -18.60 -6.68 -5.31
CA VAL A 80 -18.60 -8.15 -5.29
C VAL A 80 -17.48 -8.61 -6.21
N ILE A 81 -16.59 -9.44 -5.67
CA ILE A 81 -15.46 -10.01 -6.42
C ILE A 81 -15.48 -11.54 -6.41
N GLN A 82 -14.87 -12.11 -7.43
CA GLN A 82 -14.47 -13.51 -7.51
C GLN A 82 -12.93 -13.55 -7.40
N HIS A 83 -12.45 -14.19 -6.35
CA HIS A 83 -11.03 -14.34 -6.03
C HIS A 83 -10.57 -15.76 -6.33
N TYR A 84 -9.57 -15.89 -7.19
CA TYR A 84 -9.10 -17.17 -7.71
C TYR A 84 -7.76 -17.61 -7.11
N GLU A 85 -7.03 -16.71 -6.45
CA GLU A 85 -5.73 -17.04 -5.83
C GLU A 85 -5.90 -18.03 -4.67
N GLU A 86 -5.15 -19.14 -4.74
CA GLU A 86 -5.17 -20.22 -3.74
C GLU A 86 -3.89 -20.25 -2.88
N ASN A 87 -2.74 -19.80 -3.41
CA ASN A 87 -1.47 -19.75 -2.70
C ASN A 87 -0.69 -18.46 -3.03
N PRO A 88 -0.64 -17.47 -2.13
CA PRO A 88 0.04 -16.19 -2.38
C PRO A 88 1.57 -16.28 -2.43
N LEU A 89 2.14 -17.46 -2.12
CA LEU A 89 3.57 -17.72 -2.19
C LEU A 89 3.97 -18.57 -3.40
N ASP A 90 3.03 -18.87 -4.30
CA ASP A 90 3.28 -19.60 -5.55
C ASP A 90 3.52 -18.62 -6.70
N PHE A 91 4.72 -18.01 -6.70
CA PHE A 91 5.12 -17.05 -7.72
C PHE A 91 6.49 -17.40 -8.31
N ILE A 92 6.73 -16.95 -9.54
CA ILE A 92 8.00 -17.12 -10.24
C ILE A 92 8.93 -15.97 -9.86
N VAL A 93 10.18 -16.30 -9.56
CA VAL A 93 11.28 -15.34 -9.37
C VAL A 93 12.28 -15.56 -10.49
N GLU A 94 12.74 -14.48 -11.12
CA GLU A 94 13.80 -14.54 -12.12
C GLU A 94 15.08 -15.13 -11.52
N ASP A 95 15.80 -15.96 -12.29
CA ASP A 95 16.98 -16.69 -11.82
C ASP A 95 18.04 -15.76 -11.19
N TYR A 96 18.22 -14.57 -11.77
CA TYR A 96 19.19 -13.60 -11.27
C TYR A 96 18.78 -12.99 -9.92
N ALA A 97 17.50 -13.01 -9.57
CA ALA A 97 16.93 -12.39 -8.38
C ALA A 97 16.66 -13.40 -7.24
N VAL A 98 16.90 -14.70 -7.45
CA VAL A 98 16.70 -15.74 -6.44
C VAL A 98 17.50 -15.47 -5.17
N ASN A 99 18.76 -15.02 -5.30
CA ASN A 99 19.63 -14.72 -4.18
C ASN A 99 20.03 -13.24 -4.14
N TYR A 100 19.93 -12.64 -2.97
CA TYR A 100 20.44 -11.30 -2.69
C TYR A 100 21.92 -11.37 -2.28
N PRO A 101 22.77 -10.42 -2.72
CA PRO A 101 22.46 -9.29 -3.59
C PRO A 101 22.43 -9.67 -5.07
N PHE A 102 21.55 -8.99 -5.82
CA PHE A 102 21.46 -9.08 -7.28
C PHE A 102 21.37 -7.69 -7.93
N GLN A 103 21.39 -7.64 -9.26
CA GLN A 103 21.20 -6.40 -10.02
C GLN A 103 20.16 -6.62 -11.11
N TYR A 104 19.23 -5.67 -11.24
CA TYR A 104 18.32 -5.60 -12.38
C TYR A 104 19.10 -5.34 -13.67
N GLY A 105 18.57 -5.84 -14.80
CA GLY A 105 19.08 -5.49 -16.12
C GLY A 105 18.96 -3.97 -16.39
N PRO A 106 19.79 -3.37 -17.27
CA PRO A 106 19.80 -1.92 -17.47
C PRO A 106 18.45 -1.31 -17.87
N LEU A 107 17.69 -1.99 -18.73
CA LEU A 107 16.37 -1.55 -19.17
C LEU A 107 15.35 -1.64 -18.03
N GLU A 108 15.27 -2.81 -17.39
CA GLU A 108 14.39 -3.03 -16.25
C GLU A 108 14.67 -2.06 -15.11
N ARG A 109 15.95 -1.80 -14.80
CA ARG A 109 16.35 -0.81 -13.80
C ARG A 109 15.85 0.60 -14.13
N ALA A 110 15.86 0.98 -15.41
CA ALA A 110 15.37 2.29 -15.83
C ALA A 110 13.84 2.40 -15.64
N GLU A 111 13.10 1.33 -15.92
CA GLU A 111 11.65 1.25 -15.71
C GLU A 111 11.28 1.20 -14.21
N LEU A 112 12.08 0.48 -13.41
CA LEU A 112 11.86 0.32 -11.97
C LEU A 112 12.39 1.47 -11.13
N GLN A 113 13.02 2.48 -11.75
CA GLN A 113 13.67 3.57 -11.03
C GLN A 113 12.74 4.24 -9.97
N PRO A 114 11.47 4.57 -10.27
CA PRO A 114 10.58 5.17 -9.27
C PRO A 114 10.32 4.29 -8.03
N PHE A 115 10.54 2.98 -8.15
CA PHE A 115 10.35 1.99 -7.09
C PHE A 115 11.64 1.65 -6.35
N LEU A 116 12.79 2.13 -6.83
CA LEU A 116 14.11 1.92 -6.23
C LEU A 116 14.55 3.09 -5.35
N GLN A 117 14.05 4.31 -5.59
CA GLN A 117 14.45 5.49 -4.85
C GLN A 117 13.87 5.53 -3.42
N PRO A 118 14.72 5.61 -2.37
CA PRO A 118 14.26 5.97 -1.03
C PRO A 118 13.58 7.33 -1.04
N VAL A 119 12.43 7.44 -0.35
CA VAL A 119 11.62 8.67 -0.33
C VAL A 119 11.64 9.37 1.03
N TYR A 120 12.32 8.81 2.03
CA TYR A 120 12.49 9.37 3.36
C TYR A 120 13.98 9.70 3.63
N PRO A 121 14.48 10.86 3.17
CA PRO A 121 15.91 11.19 3.21
C PRO A 121 16.51 11.20 4.63
N ASN A 122 15.69 11.50 5.64
CA ASN A 122 16.12 11.56 7.04
C ASN A 122 16.17 10.18 7.74
N SER A 123 15.82 9.09 7.04
CA SER A 123 15.76 7.74 7.61
C SER A 123 17.03 6.91 7.40
N GLY A 124 17.97 7.37 6.57
CA GLY A 124 19.12 6.57 6.13
C GLY A 124 19.95 5.96 7.26
N GLU A 125 20.31 6.75 8.27
CA GLU A 125 21.12 6.27 9.40
C GLU A 125 20.37 5.26 10.28
N ALA A 126 19.12 5.58 10.65
CA ALA A 126 18.29 4.70 11.47
C ALA A 126 18.06 3.35 10.77
N MET A 127 17.77 3.37 9.46
CA MET A 127 17.60 2.14 8.68
C MET A 127 18.89 1.34 8.57
N ARG A 128 20.03 1.99 8.30
CA ARG A 128 21.32 1.30 8.22
C ARG A 128 21.66 0.61 9.55
N ASN A 129 21.48 1.31 10.66
CA ASN A 129 21.73 0.74 12.00
C ASN A 129 20.79 -0.45 12.28
N TRP A 130 19.52 -0.33 11.90
CA TRP A 130 18.55 -1.41 12.04
C TRP A 130 18.91 -2.65 11.20
N LEU A 131 19.27 -2.45 9.92
CA LEU A 131 19.72 -3.53 9.04
C LEU A 131 20.97 -4.27 9.57
N ILE A 132 21.92 -3.53 10.15
CA ILE A 132 23.10 -4.12 10.81
C ILE A 132 22.68 -4.96 12.02
N GLN A 133 21.76 -4.46 12.85
CA GLN A 133 21.27 -5.21 14.02
C GLN A 133 20.56 -6.50 13.64
N MET A 134 19.89 -6.53 12.50
CA MET A 134 19.27 -7.75 11.96
C MET A 134 20.27 -8.79 11.44
N GLY A 135 21.57 -8.45 11.34
CA GLY A 135 22.57 -9.35 10.76
C GLY A 135 22.36 -9.61 9.26
N LEU A 136 21.77 -8.64 8.55
CA LEU A 136 21.57 -8.69 7.10
C LEU A 136 22.85 -8.28 6.32
N ASP A 137 23.99 -8.22 7.00
CA ASP A 137 25.34 -8.05 6.46
C ASP A 137 26.03 -9.39 6.11
N GLN A 138 25.28 -10.49 6.16
CA GLN A 138 25.74 -11.87 5.99
C GLN A 138 25.78 -12.36 4.52
N PRO A 139 26.43 -13.51 4.22
CA PRO A 139 26.59 -14.01 2.85
C PRO A 139 25.26 -14.18 2.11
N ALA A 140 25.36 -14.31 0.78
CA ALA A 140 24.20 -14.36 -0.11
C ALA A 140 23.10 -15.29 0.41
N MET A 141 21.88 -14.75 0.54
CA MET A 141 20.70 -15.47 1.00
C MET A 141 19.59 -15.34 -0.03
N GLN A 142 18.62 -16.26 -0.01
CA GLN A 142 17.48 -16.15 -0.90
C GLN A 142 16.71 -14.85 -0.65
N THR A 143 16.38 -14.11 -1.71
CA THR A 143 15.71 -12.80 -1.63
C THR A 143 14.38 -12.90 -0.89
N TYR A 144 13.63 -13.99 -1.10
CA TYR A 144 12.40 -14.23 -0.35
C TYR A 144 12.65 -14.36 1.16
N VAL A 145 13.67 -15.12 1.57
CA VAL A 145 14.00 -15.32 2.99
C VAL A 145 14.40 -14.00 3.65
N LEU A 146 15.11 -13.14 2.92
CA LEU A 146 15.44 -11.78 3.35
C LEU A 146 14.16 -10.96 3.63
N LEU A 147 13.23 -10.92 2.66
CA LEU A 147 11.97 -10.18 2.79
C LEU A 147 11.08 -10.72 3.90
N ASP A 148 10.99 -12.04 4.04
CA ASP A 148 10.25 -12.72 5.11
C ASP A 148 10.86 -12.42 6.49
N GLN A 149 12.19 -12.42 6.61
CA GLN A 149 12.87 -12.05 7.85
C GLN A 149 12.57 -10.60 8.23
N VAL A 150 12.63 -9.64 7.30
CA VAL A 150 12.24 -8.24 7.54
C VAL A 150 10.78 -8.14 7.99
N CYS A 151 9.87 -8.84 7.34
CA CYS A 151 8.45 -8.83 7.70
C CYS A 151 8.23 -9.38 9.12
N LYS A 152 8.86 -10.51 9.44
CA LYS A 152 8.80 -11.14 10.77
C LYS A 152 9.42 -10.27 11.86
N ASP A 153 10.51 -9.58 11.57
CA ASP A 153 11.17 -8.69 12.53
C ASP A 153 10.27 -7.52 12.90
N ILE A 154 9.67 -6.87 11.88
CA ILE A 154 8.68 -5.80 12.09
C ILE A 154 7.50 -6.34 12.91
N ASN A 155 6.97 -7.51 12.56
CA ASN A 155 5.84 -8.10 13.28
C ASN A 155 6.16 -8.44 14.75
N ARG A 156 7.38 -8.89 15.05
CA ARG A 156 7.79 -9.30 16.40
C ARG A 156 8.16 -8.14 17.31
N HIS A 157 8.80 -7.11 16.75
CA HIS A 157 9.44 -6.06 17.54
C HIS A 157 8.69 -4.73 17.56
N PHE A 158 7.61 -4.59 16.78
CA PHE A 158 6.84 -3.36 16.70
C PHE A 158 5.42 -3.59 17.20
N THR A 159 4.90 -2.62 17.95
CA THR A 159 3.55 -2.67 18.51
C THR A 159 2.58 -1.96 17.57
N TYR A 160 1.53 -2.67 17.17
CA TYR A 160 0.48 -2.08 16.34
C TYR A 160 -0.33 -1.06 17.14
N THR A 161 -0.45 0.15 16.62
CA THR A 161 -1.26 1.23 17.19
C THR A 161 -2.18 1.82 16.13
N VAL A 162 -3.45 2.04 16.50
CA VAL A 162 -4.40 2.77 15.65
C VAL A 162 -4.05 4.25 15.72
N ARG A 163 -4.01 4.90 14.56
CA ARG A 163 -3.61 6.30 14.43
C ARG A 163 -4.63 7.08 13.62
N GLU A 164 -5.13 8.14 14.22
CA GLU A 164 -6.08 9.07 13.59
C GLU A 164 -5.36 10.22 12.85
N GLU A 165 -4.07 10.44 13.11
CA GLU A 165 -3.36 11.53 12.46
C GLU A 165 -3.25 11.31 10.94
N PRO A 166 -3.32 12.39 10.14
CA PRO A 166 -3.12 12.28 8.70
C PRO A 166 -1.68 11.90 8.36
N GLY A 167 -1.51 11.26 7.20
CA GLY A 167 -0.21 10.92 6.64
C GLY A 167 0.36 9.60 7.17
N VAL A 168 1.61 9.34 6.79
CA VAL A 168 2.34 8.12 7.14
C VAL A 168 3.52 8.49 8.03
N GLN A 169 3.72 7.76 9.11
CA GLN A 169 4.90 7.90 9.96
C GLN A 169 6.16 7.59 9.15
N SER A 170 7.22 8.37 9.34
CA SER A 170 8.48 8.07 8.65
C SER A 170 9.10 6.77 9.17
N PRO A 171 9.85 6.03 8.33
CA PRO A 171 10.59 4.84 8.76
C PRO A 171 11.46 5.08 9.98
N LYS A 172 12.15 6.23 10.06
CA LYS A 172 12.92 6.64 11.25
C LYS A 172 12.06 6.67 12.51
N GLN A 173 10.93 7.37 12.48
CA GLN A 173 10.02 7.46 13.62
C GLN A 173 9.47 6.09 14.01
N THR A 174 9.13 5.24 13.04
CA THR A 174 8.68 3.86 13.28
C THR A 174 9.75 3.05 14.00
N ILE A 175 10.99 3.09 13.53
CA ILE A 175 12.12 2.43 14.19
C ILE A 175 12.33 2.97 15.61
N GLU A 176 12.35 4.28 15.80
CA GLU A 176 12.63 4.90 17.12
C GLU A 176 11.52 4.65 18.15
N SER A 177 10.26 4.65 17.71
CA SER A 177 9.09 4.47 18.59
C SER A 177 8.70 3.01 18.81
N HIS A 178 9.19 2.09 17.97
CA HIS A 178 8.76 0.69 17.88
C HIS A 178 7.24 0.54 17.77
N GLN A 179 6.54 1.52 17.20
CA GLN A 179 5.08 1.58 17.16
C GLN A 179 4.58 2.17 15.84
N GLY A 180 3.41 1.73 15.39
CA GLY A 180 2.78 2.26 14.18
C GLY A 180 1.54 1.49 13.75
N SER A 181 0.87 2.02 12.75
CA SER A 181 -0.27 1.39 12.07
C SER A 181 0.18 0.58 10.84
N CYS A 182 -0.74 -0.13 10.19
CA CYS A 182 -0.43 -0.94 9.00
C CYS A 182 0.27 -0.15 7.88
N ARG A 183 -0.11 1.12 7.70
CA ARG A 183 0.54 2.03 6.72
C ARG A 183 1.96 2.43 7.12
N ASP A 184 2.23 2.54 8.41
CA ASP A 184 3.55 2.93 8.92
C ASP A 184 4.55 1.78 8.78
N PHE A 185 4.10 0.56 9.06
CA PHE A 185 4.89 -0.66 8.85
C PHE A 185 5.13 -0.94 7.37
N SER A 186 4.13 -0.73 6.52
CA SER A 186 4.27 -0.88 5.07
C SER A 186 5.27 0.13 4.50
N ALA A 187 5.27 1.38 4.96
CA ALA A 187 6.24 2.39 4.54
C ALA A 187 7.66 2.07 5.00
N LEU A 188 7.82 1.59 6.25
CA LEU A 188 9.10 1.09 6.74
C LEU A 188 9.63 -0.05 5.85
N PHE A 189 8.81 -1.06 5.59
CA PHE A 189 9.19 -2.22 4.76
C PHE A 189 9.59 -1.81 3.34
N VAL A 190 8.80 -0.96 2.69
CA VAL A 190 9.09 -0.44 1.34
C VAL A 190 10.41 0.31 1.31
N GLU A 191 10.68 1.17 2.30
CA GLU A 191 11.92 1.95 2.37
C GLU A 191 13.15 1.07 2.65
N ILE A 192 12.99 0.03 3.47
CA ILE A 192 14.02 -1.00 3.67
C ILE A 192 14.36 -1.67 2.34
N CYS A 193 13.36 -2.12 1.59
CA CYS A 193 13.57 -2.74 0.27
C CYS A 193 14.35 -1.80 -0.66
N ARG A 194 13.97 -0.52 -0.74
CA ARG A 194 14.65 0.49 -1.57
C ARG A 194 16.09 0.72 -1.17
N THR A 195 16.37 0.72 0.14
CA THR A 195 17.73 0.85 0.68
C THR A 195 18.60 -0.34 0.32
N LEU A 196 18.00 -1.54 0.24
CA LEU A 196 18.64 -2.76 -0.24
C LEU A 196 18.70 -2.83 -1.78
N GLY A 197 18.23 -1.81 -2.49
CA GLY A 197 18.19 -1.80 -3.96
C GLY A 197 17.14 -2.75 -4.55
N LEU A 198 16.10 -3.10 -3.79
CA LEU A 198 14.97 -3.91 -4.23
C LEU A 198 13.80 -2.99 -4.60
N ALA A 199 13.32 -3.09 -5.83
CA ALA A 199 12.21 -2.29 -6.31
C ALA A 199 10.94 -2.64 -5.53
N SER A 200 10.31 -1.63 -4.92
CA SER A 200 9.15 -1.83 -4.06
C SER A 200 8.14 -0.69 -4.20
N ARG A 201 6.87 -1.04 -4.01
CA ARG A 201 5.76 -0.10 -4.03
C ARG A 201 4.82 -0.34 -2.86
N PHE A 202 4.19 0.75 -2.43
CA PHE A 202 3.14 0.72 -1.42
C PHE A 202 1.82 0.30 -2.07
N VAL A 203 1.09 -0.61 -1.44
CA VAL A 203 -0.24 -1.07 -1.89
C VAL A 203 -1.24 -0.98 -0.74
N SER A 204 -2.51 -0.84 -1.08
CA SER A 204 -3.63 -0.89 -0.12
C SER A 204 -4.70 -1.84 -0.64
N GLY A 205 -5.57 -2.30 0.26
CA GLY A 205 -6.64 -3.22 -0.08
C GLY A 205 -7.56 -3.49 1.10
N TYR A 206 -8.57 -4.32 0.85
CA TYR A 206 -9.48 -4.83 1.87
C TYR A 206 -8.98 -6.19 2.37
N ALA A 207 -8.89 -6.35 3.68
CA ALA A 207 -8.51 -7.62 4.31
C ALA A 207 -9.76 -8.40 4.74
N HIS A 208 -9.84 -9.67 4.34
CA HIS A 208 -10.82 -10.62 4.84
C HIS A 208 -10.08 -11.64 5.71
N LEU A 209 -10.30 -11.58 7.03
CA LEU A 209 -9.74 -12.49 8.02
C LEU A 209 -10.69 -13.68 8.25
#